data_AF-A0A7V8AAP9-F1
#
_entry.id   AF-A0A7V8AAP9-F1
#
_cell.length_a   1.000
_cell.length_b   1.000
_cell.length_c   1.000
_cell.angle_alpha   90.00
_cell.angle_beta   90.00
_cell.angle_gamma   90.00
#
_symmetry.space_group_name_H-M   'P 1'
#
loop_
_entity.id
_entity.type
_entity.pdbx_description
1 polymer ?
#
loop_
_entity_poly.entity_id
_entity_poly.type
_entity_poly.pdbx_seq_one_letter_code
_entity_poly.pdbx_strand_id
1 'polypeptide(L)'
;KPIILFGSERVGLEQMDLIGADFIVTYPTDFRFPSLNLAQSVAIFCYLWATRSGDKLPDDWKIENLEIAERKYFDAMFNNLLAELDEVGFFWPEDRRINMVETLLAPMVKAGFSNGQVTLFRGAIKALVNGPRRRFLEAKNERIIAEIRAWFEARTETQNDLALAILQEIILDEQRATLIVSQNDIQRAIIISIENGKFVITNIIPRY
;
A
#
# COMPACT_ATOMS: atom_id res chain seq x y z
N LYS A 1 -19.39 -17.75 -17.39
CA LYS A 1 -19.42 -17.48 -18.85
C LYS A 1 -18.15 -16.71 -19.18
N PRO A 2 -17.37 -17.11 -20.20
CA PRO A 2 -16.19 -16.33 -20.59
C PRO A 2 -16.62 -14.95 -21.10
N ILE A 3 -15.86 -13.92 -20.72
CA ILE A 3 -15.98 -12.56 -21.25
C ILE A 3 -14.78 -12.36 -22.17
N ILE A 4 -15.03 -11.89 -23.39
CA ILE A 4 -13.99 -11.64 -24.39
C ILE A 4 -13.95 -10.14 -24.61
N LEU A 5 -12.78 -9.55 -24.39
CA LEU A 5 -12.54 -8.12 -24.54
C LEU A 5 -11.82 -7.88 -25.87
N PHE A 6 -12.31 -6.92 -26.64
CA PHE A 6 -11.63 -6.41 -27.83
C PHE A 6 -11.39 -4.92 -27.65
N GLY A 7 -10.16 -4.50 -27.92
CA GLY A 7 -9.75 -3.11 -27.83
C GLY A 7 -10.28 -2.26 -28.98
N SER A 8 -10.20 -0.94 -28.84
CA SER A 8 -10.50 -0.04 -29.96
C SER A 8 -9.47 -0.22 -31.08
N GLU A 9 -9.86 0.04 -32.33
CA GLU A 9 -8.97 -0.18 -33.49
C GLU A 9 -7.71 0.71 -33.48
N ARG A 10 -7.80 1.92 -32.90
CA ARG A 10 -6.70 2.88 -32.90
C ARG A 10 -5.74 2.70 -31.72
N VAL A 11 -6.28 2.45 -30.52
CA VAL A 11 -5.47 2.41 -29.28
C VAL A 11 -5.40 1.04 -28.62
N GLY A 12 -6.15 0.05 -29.12
CA GLY A 12 -6.18 -1.29 -28.54
C GLY A 12 -6.97 -1.34 -27.23
N LEU A 13 -6.62 -2.33 -26.40
CA LEU A 13 -7.14 -2.47 -25.03
C LEU A 13 -6.38 -1.52 -24.10
N GLU A 14 -7.08 -0.95 -23.12
CA GLU A 14 -6.42 -0.15 -22.11
C GLU A 14 -5.56 -1.04 -21.21
N GLN A 15 -4.56 -0.44 -20.55
CA GLN A 15 -3.69 -1.18 -19.65
C GLN A 15 -4.48 -1.87 -18.53
N MET A 16 -5.52 -1.22 -18.02
CA MET A 16 -6.41 -1.77 -16.99
C MET A 16 -7.22 -2.98 -17.49
N ASP A 17 -7.61 -2.99 -18.76
CA ASP A 17 -8.29 -4.14 -19.38
C ASP A 17 -7.34 -5.35 -19.48
N LEU A 18 -6.09 -5.12 -19.86
CA LEU A 18 -5.07 -6.16 -19.96
C LEU A 18 -4.70 -6.76 -18.61
N ILE A 19 -4.58 -5.89 -17.61
CA ILE A 19 -4.38 -6.24 -16.20
C ILE A 19 -5.51 -7.17 -15.75
N GLY A 20 -6.77 -6.87 -16.07
CA GLY A 20 -7.91 -7.68 -15.62
C GLY A 20 -8.06 -9.05 -16.30
N ALA A 21 -7.31 -9.35 -17.35
CA ALA A 21 -7.54 -10.53 -18.20
C ALA A 21 -6.80 -11.78 -17.71
N ASP A 22 -7.50 -12.91 -17.65
CA ASP A 22 -6.91 -14.22 -17.30
C ASP A 22 -6.02 -14.77 -18.42
N PHE A 23 -6.34 -14.46 -19.68
CA PHE A 23 -5.62 -14.92 -20.87
C PHE A 23 -5.50 -13.80 -21.89
N ILE A 24 -4.33 -13.71 -22.52
CA ILE A 24 -4.09 -12.82 -23.67
C ILE A 24 -3.95 -13.70 -24.91
N VAL A 25 -4.84 -13.48 -25.88
CA VAL A 25 -4.82 -14.18 -27.16
C VAL A 25 -4.20 -13.27 -28.21
N THR A 26 -3.15 -13.75 -28.88
CA THR A 26 -2.48 -13.01 -29.96
C THR A 26 -2.60 -13.77 -31.27
N TYR A 27 -3.09 -13.13 -32.33
CA TYR A 27 -3.13 -13.74 -33.65
C TYR A 27 -1.73 -13.87 -34.24
N PRO A 28 -1.43 -14.97 -34.95
CA PRO A 28 -0.20 -15.09 -35.71
C PRO A 28 -0.30 -14.22 -36.97
N THR A 29 0.13 -12.96 -36.88
CA THR A 29 0.20 -12.02 -38.00
C THR A 29 1.63 -11.92 -38.54
N ASP A 30 1.79 -11.50 -39.80
CA ASP A 30 3.10 -11.15 -40.35
C ASP A 30 3.69 -9.96 -39.57
N PHE A 31 4.95 -10.02 -39.17
CA PHE A 31 5.60 -8.97 -38.39
C PHE A 31 5.66 -7.61 -39.13
N ARG A 32 5.54 -7.62 -40.46
CA ARG A 32 5.47 -6.41 -41.29
C ARG A 32 4.10 -5.75 -41.24
N PHE A 33 3.06 -6.50 -40.87
CA PHE A 33 1.67 -6.07 -40.77
C PHE A 33 0.99 -6.67 -39.53
N PRO A 34 1.41 -6.25 -38.33
CA PRO A 34 0.97 -6.89 -37.08
C PRO A 34 -0.45 -6.50 -36.67
N SER A 35 -1.00 -5.44 -37.27
CA SER A 35 -2.32 -4.91 -36.90
C SER A 35 -3.41 -5.46 -37.79
N LEU A 36 -4.39 -6.12 -37.17
CA LEU A 36 -5.65 -6.46 -37.80
C LEU A 36 -6.69 -5.39 -37.49
N ASN A 37 -7.57 -5.14 -38.45
CA ASN A 37 -8.77 -4.34 -38.18
C ASN A 37 -9.63 -5.03 -37.11
N LEU A 38 -10.37 -4.24 -36.32
CA LEU A 38 -11.18 -4.74 -35.22
C LEU A 38 -12.23 -5.77 -35.68
N ALA A 39 -12.95 -5.48 -36.76
CA ALA A 39 -13.96 -6.40 -37.30
C ALA A 39 -13.34 -7.71 -37.80
N GLN A 40 -12.13 -7.64 -38.39
CA GLN A 40 -11.39 -8.84 -38.81
C GLN A 40 -10.98 -9.69 -37.61
N SER A 41 -10.43 -9.06 -36.57
CA SER A 41 -10.08 -9.72 -35.31
C SER A 41 -11.29 -10.46 -34.72
N VAL A 42 -12.43 -9.76 -34.58
CA VAL A 42 -13.66 -10.35 -34.05
C VAL A 42 -14.16 -11.50 -34.93
N ALA A 43 -14.19 -11.32 -36.25
CA ALA A 43 -14.65 -12.35 -37.19
C ALA A 43 -13.79 -13.62 -37.11
N ILE A 44 -12.46 -13.48 -37.08
CA ILE A 44 -11.53 -14.61 -36.93
C ILE A 44 -11.75 -15.30 -35.59
N PHE A 45 -11.89 -14.55 -34.49
CA PHE A 45 -12.20 -15.13 -33.18
C PHE A 45 -13.48 -15.97 -33.21
N CYS A 46 -14.58 -15.39 -33.70
CA CYS A 46 -15.87 -16.06 -33.76
C CYS A 46 -15.83 -17.30 -34.63
N TYR A 47 -15.16 -17.23 -35.79
CA TYR A 47 -14.96 -18.38 -36.67
C TYR A 47 -14.23 -19.50 -35.92
N LEU A 48 -13.07 -19.22 -35.33
CA LEU A 48 -12.28 -20.22 -34.60
C LEU A 48 -13.04 -20.80 -33.41
N TRP A 49 -13.80 -19.97 -32.69
CA TRP A 49 -14.65 -20.39 -31.59
C TRP A 49 -15.75 -21.36 -32.07
N ALA A 50 -16.39 -21.06 -33.20
CA ALA A 50 -17.45 -21.86 -33.77
C ALA A 50 -16.96 -23.16 -34.44
N THR A 51 -15.77 -23.13 -35.05
CA THR A 51 -15.20 -24.28 -35.76
C THR A 51 -14.28 -25.15 -34.91
N ARG A 52 -14.11 -24.83 -33.62
CA ARG A 52 -13.28 -25.66 -32.73
C ARG A 52 -13.82 -27.09 -32.72
N SER A 53 -13.03 -28.02 -33.26
CA SER A 53 -13.32 -29.44 -33.26
C SER A 53 -12.38 -30.07 -32.23
N GLY A 54 -12.84 -30.17 -30.99
CA GLY A 54 -12.02 -30.58 -29.84
C GLY A 54 -11.40 -29.41 -29.05
N ASP A 55 -10.81 -29.75 -27.89
CA ASP A 55 -10.27 -28.79 -26.90
C ASP A 55 -8.89 -28.19 -27.25
N LYS A 56 -8.41 -28.34 -28.49
CA LYS A 56 -7.06 -27.89 -28.88
C LYS A 56 -7.10 -26.69 -29.83
N LEU A 57 -6.42 -25.63 -29.42
CA LEU A 57 -6.08 -24.49 -30.26
C LEU A 57 -5.00 -24.90 -31.31
N PRO A 58 -4.87 -24.18 -32.44
CA PRO A 58 -3.85 -24.46 -33.45
C PRO A 58 -2.43 -24.42 -32.86
N ASP A 59 -1.53 -25.29 -33.34
CA ASP A 59 -0.22 -25.53 -32.72
C ASP A 59 0.69 -24.27 -32.64
N ASP A 60 0.48 -23.28 -33.50
CA ASP A 60 1.25 -22.03 -33.52
C ASP A 60 0.79 -21.00 -32.47
N TRP A 61 -0.29 -21.31 -31.74
CA TRP A 61 -0.83 -20.42 -30.71
C TRP A 61 -0.13 -20.66 -29.38
N LYS A 62 0.49 -19.60 -28.85
CA LYS A 62 1.09 -19.64 -27.50
C LYS A 62 0.03 -19.33 -26.46
N ILE A 63 -0.24 -20.29 -25.58
CA ILE A 63 -1.04 -20.11 -24.38
C ILE A 63 -0.09 -20.23 -23.20
N GLU A 64 0.15 -19.14 -22.50
CA GLU A 64 0.82 -19.20 -21.19
C GLU A 64 -0.25 -19.58 -20.15
N ASN A 65 -0.30 -20.87 -19.77
CA ASN A 65 -1.11 -21.32 -18.63
C ASN A 65 -0.40 -20.86 -17.36
N LEU A 66 -0.69 -19.63 -16.96
CA LEU A 66 -0.36 -19.15 -15.62
C LEU A 66 -1.41 -19.78 -14.68
N GLU A 67 -0.98 -20.55 -13.68
CA GLU A 67 -1.87 -20.93 -12.56
C GLU A 67 -2.16 -19.69 -11.72
N ILE A 68 -2.99 -18.80 -12.25
CA ILE A 68 -3.38 -17.53 -11.63
C ILE A 68 -4.33 -17.85 -10.47
N ALA A 69 -4.14 -17.14 -9.36
CA ALA A 69 -4.99 -17.23 -8.20
C ALA A 69 -6.42 -16.83 -8.55
N GLU A 70 -7.42 -17.40 -7.85
CA GLU A 70 -8.77 -16.91 -8.02
C GLU A 70 -8.83 -15.41 -7.67
N ARG A 71 -9.44 -14.62 -8.56
CA ARG A 71 -9.50 -13.15 -8.46
C ARG A 71 -9.92 -12.66 -7.07
N LYS A 72 -10.90 -13.32 -6.45
CA LYS A 72 -11.39 -13.03 -5.09
C LYS A 72 -10.29 -13.09 -4.02
N TYR A 73 -9.32 -13.99 -4.14
CA TYR A 73 -8.23 -14.14 -3.17
C TYR A 73 -7.18 -13.06 -3.37
N PHE A 74 -6.83 -12.75 -4.62
CA PHE A 74 -5.94 -11.64 -4.95
C PHE A 74 -6.53 -10.32 -4.45
N ASP A 75 -7.79 -10.02 -4.80
CA ASP A 75 -8.45 -8.78 -4.40
C ASP A 75 -8.51 -8.64 -2.88
N ALA A 76 -8.85 -9.71 -2.15
CA ALA A 76 -8.86 -9.66 -0.69
C ALA A 76 -7.45 -9.54 -0.06
N MET A 77 -6.40 -10.06 -0.70
CA MET A 77 -5.01 -9.80 -0.27
C MET A 77 -4.64 -8.34 -0.51
N PHE A 78 -4.92 -7.81 -1.70
CA PHE A 78 -4.59 -6.44 -2.07
C PHE A 78 -5.34 -5.43 -1.23
N ASN A 79 -6.63 -5.64 -0.96
CA ASN A 79 -7.43 -4.80 -0.07
C ASN A 79 -6.88 -4.80 1.37
N ASN A 80 -6.41 -5.95 1.87
CA ASN A 80 -5.72 -5.98 3.16
C ASN A 80 -4.44 -5.14 3.11
N LEU A 81 -3.61 -5.26 2.07
CA LEU A 81 -2.43 -4.41 1.92
C LEU A 81 -2.77 -2.91 1.92
N LEU A 82 -3.79 -2.51 1.16
CA LEU A 82 -4.22 -1.11 1.08
C LEU A 82 -4.68 -0.59 2.45
N ALA A 83 -5.48 -1.37 3.18
CA ALA A 83 -5.96 -0.98 4.51
C ALA A 83 -4.80 -0.74 5.49
N GLU A 84 -3.81 -1.63 5.51
CA GLU A 84 -2.62 -1.51 6.38
C GLU A 84 -1.74 -0.32 5.98
N LEU A 85 -1.68 0.02 4.69
CA LEU A 85 -0.96 1.18 4.18
C LEU A 85 -1.71 2.50 4.46
N ASP A 86 -3.04 2.49 4.41
CA ASP A 86 -3.89 3.62 4.81
C ASP A 86 -3.69 3.93 6.31
N GLU A 87 -3.66 2.91 7.19
CA GLU A 87 -3.45 3.11 8.64
C GLU A 87 -2.14 3.83 8.97
N VAL A 88 -1.07 3.58 8.21
CA VAL A 88 0.24 4.23 8.42
C VAL A 88 0.40 5.54 7.63
N GLY A 89 -0.64 6.00 6.94
CA GLY A 89 -0.63 7.27 6.20
C GLY A 89 0.22 7.24 4.92
N PHE A 90 0.43 6.08 4.31
CA PHE A 90 1.27 5.94 3.11
C PHE A 90 0.75 6.76 1.92
N PHE A 91 -0.57 6.91 1.78
CA PHE A 91 -1.21 7.55 0.64
C PHE A 91 -1.39 9.07 0.74
N TRP A 92 -0.59 9.73 1.58
CA TRP A 92 -0.66 11.19 1.74
C TRP A 92 0.16 11.93 0.68
N PRO A 93 -0.33 13.06 0.12
CA PRO A 93 -1.67 13.66 0.25
C PRO A 93 -2.76 12.94 -0.56
N GLU A 94 -4.01 13.06 -0.11
CA GLU A 94 -5.18 12.27 -0.56
C GLU A 94 -5.48 12.39 -2.06
N ASP A 95 -5.18 13.54 -2.66
CA ASP A 95 -5.36 13.80 -4.09
C ASP A 95 -4.51 12.88 -4.97
N ARG A 96 -3.43 12.29 -4.43
CA ARG A 96 -2.56 11.35 -5.13
C ARG A 96 -2.89 9.89 -4.87
N ARG A 97 -3.79 9.59 -3.93
CA ARG A 97 -4.10 8.22 -3.50
C ARG A 97 -4.50 7.32 -4.66
N ILE A 98 -5.40 7.77 -5.54
CA ILE A 98 -5.89 6.99 -6.69
C ILE A 98 -4.71 6.53 -7.56
N ASN A 99 -3.86 7.48 -8.00
CA ASN A 99 -2.70 7.18 -8.83
C ASN A 99 -1.71 6.23 -8.14
N MET A 100 -1.49 6.38 -6.83
CA MET A 100 -0.60 5.51 -6.06
C MET A 100 -1.14 4.09 -5.95
N VAL A 101 -2.46 3.93 -5.73
CA VAL A 101 -3.12 2.62 -5.69
C VAL A 101 -3.04 1.93 -7.04
N GLU A 102 -3.33 2.62 -8.14
CA GLU A 102 -3.22 2.08 -9.49
C GLU A 102 -1.78 1.68 -9.84
N THR A 103 -0.81 2.52 -9.47
CA THR A 103 0.62 2.26 -9.65
C THR A 103 1.07 1.02 -8.88
N LEU A 104 0.51 0.78 -7.69
CA LEU A 104 0.79 -0.42 -6.90
C LEU A 104 0.10 -1.67 -7.47
N LEU A 105 -1.15 -1.52 -7.95
CA LEU A 105 -1.95 -2.62 -8.48
C LEU A 105 -1.39 -3.16 -9.80
N ALA A 106 -0.99 -2.28 -10.71
CA ALA A 106 -0.56 -2.64 -12.06
C ALA A 106 0.54 -3.73 -12.12
N PRO A 107 1.68 -3.61 -11.41
CA PRO A 107 2.69 -4.65 -11.42
C PRO A 107 2.23 -5.93 -10.69
N MET A 108 1.40 -5.81 -9.66
CA MET A 108 0.92 -6.97 -8.89
C MET A 108 -0.02 -7.85 -9.68
N VAL A 109 -0.88 -7.24 -10.50
CA VAL A 109 -1.77 -7.99 -11.37
C VAL A 109 -1.00 -8.59 -12.55
N LYS A 110 -0.10 -7.83 -13.17
CA LYS A 110 0.76 -8.33 -14.25
C LYS A 110 1.63 -9.51 -13.81
N ALA A 111 1.98 -9.59 -12.53
CA ALA A 111 2.77 -10.70 -11.99
C ALA A 111 2.02 -12.05 -12.03
N GLY A 112 0.69 -12.06 -12.17
CA GLY A 112 -0.08 -13.30 -12.33
C GLY A 112 0.08 -14.27 -11.16
N PHE A 113 -0.04 -13.79 -9.92
CA PHE A 113 0.24 -14.60 -8.72
C PHE A 113 -0.58 -15.87 -8.67
N SER A 114 0.04 -16.96 -8.21
CA SER A 114 -0.66 -18.20 -7.86
C SER A 114 -1.33 -18.14 -6.49
N ASN A 115 -2.27 -19.05 -6.20
CA ASN A 115 -2.93 -19.12 -4.89
C ASN A 115 -1.94 -19.26 -3.72
N GLY A 116 -0.84 -19.99 -3.93
CA GLY A 116 0.24 -20.14 -2.94
C GLY A 116 0.97 -18.82 -2.69
N GLN A 117 1.27 -18.07 -3.76
CA GLN A 117 1.92 -16.76 -3.65
C GLN A 117 1.00 -15.73 -2.97
N VAL A 118 -0.30 -15.70 -3.29
CA VAL A 118 -1.27 -14.85 -2.59
C VAL A 118 -1.29 -15.15 -1.09
N THR A 119 -1.30 -16.42 -0.72
CA THR A 119 -1.27 -16.85 0.70
C THR A 119 0.02 -16.42 1.39
N LEU A 120 1.16 -16.58 0.71
CA LEU A 120 2.47 -16.13 1.21
C LEU A 120 2.50 -14.62 1.46
N PHE A 121 2.02 -13.82 0.50
CA PHE A 121 1.95 -12.36 0.64
C PHE A 121 1.05 -11.92 1.79
N ARG A 122 -0.13 -12.54 1.96
CA ARG A 122 -0.97 -12.28 3.15
C ARG A 122 -0.23 -12.56 4.45
N GLY A 123 0.50 -13.68 4.52
CA GLY A 123 1.33 -14.03 5.67
C GLY A 123 2.43 -13.00 5.94
N ALA A 124 3.11 -12.55 4.89
CA ALA A 124 4.14 -11.52 4.96
C ALA A 124 3.60 -10.17 5.45
N ILE A 125 2.46 -9.71 4.91
CA ILE A 125 1.79 -8.48 5.34
C ILE A 125 1.44 -8.59 6.82
N LYS A 126 0.77 -9.68 7.23
CA LYS A 126 0.40 -9.90 8.63
C LYS A 126 1.61 -9.90 9.56
N ALA A 127 2.72 -10.51 9.14
CA ALA A 127 3.95 -10.57 9.91
C ALA A 127 4.66 -9.21 10.00
N LEU A 128 4.57 -8.35 8.98
CA LEU A 128 5.10 -6.98 9.02
C LEU A 128 4.26 -6.10 9.95
N VAL A 129 2.93 -6.19 9.83
CA VAL A 129 1.98 -5.41 10.62
C VAL A 129 2.03 -5.80 12.09
N ASN A 130 2.02 -7.10 12.41
CA ASN A 130 1.92 -7.62 13.78
C ASN A 130 3.24 -8.19 14.31
N GLY A 131 4.35 -7.89 13.62
CA GLY A 131 5.63 -8.53 13.88
C GLY A 131 6.20 -8.21 15.27
N PRO A 132 7.16 -9.03 15.75
CA PRO A 132 7.84 -8.80 17.03
C PRO A 132 8.42 -7.39 17.17
N ARG A 133 8.86 -6.79 16.04
CA ARG A 133 9.40 -5.44 16.01
C ARG A 133 8.37 -4.37 16.40
N ARG A 134 7.11 -4.50 15.98
CA ARG A 134 6.06 -3.53 16.34
C ARG A 134 5.71 -3.65 17.82
N ARG A 135 5.49 -4.87 18.32
CA ARG A 135 5.26 -5.13 19.76
C ARG A 135 6.41 -4.65 20.64
N PHE A 136 7.65 -4.82 20.18
CA PHE A 136 8.82 -4.31 20.90
C PHE A 136 8.84 -2.77 20.94
N LEU A 137 8.51 -2.10 19.83
CA LEU A 137 8.44 -0.64 19.76
C LEU A 137 7.30 -0.10 20.61
N GLU A 138 6.11 -0.71 20.56
CA GLU A 138 4.95 -0.35 21.39
C GLU A 138 5.27 -0.53 22.87
N ALA A 139 5.78 -1.68 23.29
CA ALA A 139 6.18 -1.91 24.68
C ALA A 139 7.30 -0.95 25.15
N LYS A 140 8.24 -0.62 24.26
CA LYS A 140 9.27 0.38 24.53
C LYS A 140 8.65 1.77 24.70
N ASN A 141 7.73 2.16 23.83
CA ASN A 141 7.03 3.45 23.87
C ASN A 141 6.17 3.57 25.13
N GLU A 142 5.39 2.55 25.47
CA GLU A 142 4.59 2.50 26.71
C GLU A 142 5.48 2.66 27.94
N ARG A 143 6.62 1.97 27.98
CA ARG A 143 7.60 2.11 29.06
C ARG A 143 8.13 3.53 29.16
N ILE A 144 8.51 4.15 28.04
CA ILE A 144 9.00 5.52 28.02
C ILE A 144 7.91 6.49 28.49
N ILE A 145 6.68 6.35 28.01
CA ILE A 145 5.54 7.18 28.43
C ILE A 145 5.29 7.02 29.93
N ALA A 146 5.36 5.80 30.45
CA ALA A 146 5.23 5.54 31.88
C ALA A 146 6.37 6.17 32.70
N GLU A 147 7.62 6.08 32.23
CA GLU A 147 8.78 6.73 32.87
C GLU A 147 8.63 8.27 32.88
N ILE A 148 8.16 8.86 31.78
CA ILE A 148 7.87 10.30 31.69
C ILE A 148 6.74 10.68 32.65
N ARG A 149 5.62 9.95 32.66
CA ARG A 149 4.49 10.21 33.57
C ARG A 149 4.91 10.12 35.03
N ALA A 150 5.62 9.06 35.42
CA ALA A 150 6.13 8.90 36.78
C ALA A 150 7.09 10.04 37.17
N TRP A 151 7.91 10.52 36.23
CA TRP A 151 8.78 11.67 36.47
C TRP A 151 8.02 12.97 36.74
N PHE A 152 6.87 13.18 36.08
CA PHE A 152 5.96 14.31 36.30
C PHE A 152 5.19 14.17 37.63
N GLU A 153 4.62 12.99 37.91
CA GLU A 153 3.84 12.73 39.13
C GLU A 153 4.68 12.84 40.41
N ALA A 154 5.97 12.51 40.35
CA ALA A 154 6.89 12.59 41.49
C ALA A 154 7.32 14.03 41.86
N ARG A 155 6.86 15.07 41.16
CA ARG A 155 7.18 16.48 41.44
C ARG A 155 5.90 17.26 41.77
N THR A 156 5.87 17.92 42.92
CA THR A 156 4.65 18.52 43.50
C THR A 156 4.32 19.95 43.04
N GLU A 157 3.06 20.08 42.61
CA GLU A 157 2.04 21.12 42.89
C GLU A 157 2.06 22.57 42.36
N THR A 158 3.06 23.09 41.64
CA THR A 158 2.89 24.45 41.03
C THR A 158 3.17 24.55 39.52
N GLN A 159 3.64 23.47 38.88
CA GLN A 159 3.93 23.42 37.44
C GLN A 159 3.13 22.34 36.68
N ASN A 160 2.27 21.59 37.36
CA ASN A 160 1.70 20.34 36.84
C ASN A 160 0.45 20.52 35.97
N ASP A 161 -0.41 21.50 36.22
CA ASP A 161 -1.69 21.59 35.50
C ASP A 161 -1.51 21.92 34.00
N LEU A 162 -0.55 22.78 33.66
CA LEU A 162 -0.23 23.12 32.26
C LEU A 162 0.49 21.95 31.57
N ALA A 163 1.43 21.29 32.26
CA ALA A 163 2.17 20.15 31.70
C ALA A 163 1.27 18.93 31.46
N LEU A 164 0.32 18.67 32.36
CA LEU A 164 -0.68 17.61 32.23
C LEU A 164 -1.70 17.90 31.12
N ALA A 165 -2.15 19.16 30.97
CA ALA A 165 -3.02 19.56 29.88
C ALA A 165 -2.35 19.41 28.50
N ILE A 166 -1.07 19.81 28.38
CA ILE A 166 -0.28 19.65 27.15
C ILE A 166 -0.03 18.17 26.83
N LEU A 167 0.23 17.33 27.83
CA LEU A 167 0.35 15.88 27.66
C LEU A 167 -0.95 15.22 27.17
N GLN A 168 -2.11 15.71 27.62
CA GLN A 168 -3.42 15.20 27.16
C GLN A 168 -3.70 15.56 25.70
N GLU A 169 -3.31 16.75 25.24
CA GLU A 169 -3.44 17.12 23.82
C GLU A 169 -2.49 16.31 22.91
N ILE A 170 -1.25 16.01 23.36
CA ILE A 170 -0.26 15.25 22.58
C ILE A 170 -0.66 13.79 22.36
N ILE A 171 -1.35 13.17 23.33
CA ILE A 171 -1.84 11.79 23.20
C ILE A 171 -2.93 11.68 22.11
N LEU A 172 -3.56 12.79 21.74
CA LEU A 172 -4.64 12.83 20.74
C LEU A 172 -4.15 13.06 19.30
N ASP A 173 -2.88 13.46 19.10
CA ASP A 173 -2.32 13.73 17.76
C ASP A 173 -1.07 12.86 17.50
N GLU A 174 -1.32 11.61 17.10
CA GLU A 174 -0.28 10.58 16.84
C GLU A 174 0.67 10.92 15.67
N GLN A 175 0.51 12.06 14.99
CA GLN A 175 1.15 12.28 13.69
C GLN A 175 2.32 13.28 13.65
N ARG A 176 2.61 14.09 14.69
CA ARG A 176 3.84 14.93 14.77
C ARG A 176 3.90 15.75 16.06
N ALA A 177 4.44 15.21 17.16
CA ALA A 177 4.66 16.00 18.37
C ALA A 177 6.09 16.55 18.44
N THR A 178 6.31 17.76 17.94
CA THR A 178 7.44 18.61 18.35
C THR A 178 6.97 19.49 19.51
N LEU A 179 7.51 19.24 20.70
CA LEU A 179 7.17 19.98 21.92
C LEU A 179 7.91 21.32 21.94
N ILE A 180 7.19 22.45 22.00
CA ILE A 180 7.74 23.77 22.36
C ILE A 180 7.03 24.22 23.64
N VAL A 181 7.67 24.03 24.81
CA VAL A 181 7.20 24.60 26.07
C VAL A 181 7.86 25.97 26.25
N SER A 182 7.07 27.03 26.19
CA SER A 182 7.46 28.39 26.59
C SER A 182 6.63 28.78 27.81
N GLN A 183 7.26 28.87 28.98
CA GLN A 183 6.67 29.61 30.09
C GLN A 183 7.03 31.09 29.92
N ASN A 184 6.01 31.95 29.96
CA ASN A 184 6.19 33.34 30.36
C ASN A 184 6.59 33.38 31.84
N ASP A 185 7.88 33.13 32.09
CA ASP A 185 8.79 34.05 32.77
C ASP A 185 10.21 33.52 32.52
N ILE A 186 10.80 34.06 31.46
CA ILE A 186 12.22 34.18 31.12
C ILE A 186 13.16 33.22 31.89
N GLN A 187 13.49 32.05 31.30
CA GLN A 187 14.88 31.60 31.03
C GLN A 187 15.10 30.10 30.69
N ARG A 188 14.09 29.22 30.57
CA ARG A 188 14.34 27.82 30.16
C ARG A 188 13.24 27.23 29.28
N ALA A 189 13.51 27.08 27.99
CA ALA A 189 12.71 26.25 27.10
C ALA A 189 13.36 24.86 27.02
N ILE A 190 12.58 23.81 27.32
CA ILE A 190 12.99 22.42 27.14
C ILE A 190 12.32 21.92 25.87
N ILE A 191 13.11 21.78 24.79
CA ILE A 191 12.66 21.07 23.61
C ILE A 191 12.96 19.60 23.83
N ILE A 192 11.90 18.80 23.80
CA ILE A 192 12.01 17.34 23.75
C ILE A 192 11.75 16.96 22.30
N SER A 193 12.81 16.73 21.54
CA SER A 193 12.71 16.19 20.18
C SER A 193 13.04 14.70 20.18
N ILE A 194 12.41 13.98 19.26
CA ILE A 194 12.73 12.59 18.96
C ILE A 194 13.57 12.59 17.68
N GLU A 195 14.88 12.42 17.84
CA GLU A 195 15.80 12.26 16.71
C GLU A 195 16.36 10.83 16.72
N ASN A 196 16.18 10.09 15.62
CA ASN A 196 16.69 8.71 15.46
C ASN A 196 16.31 7.77 16.62
N GLY A 197 15.13 7.94 17.20
CA GLY A 197 14.62 7.10 18.30
C GLY A 197 15.33 7.32 19.64
N LYS A 198 16.06 8.43 19.80
CA LYS A 198 16.61 8.91 21.07
C LYS A 198 15.93 10.22 21.44
N PHE A 199 15.61 10.37 22.72
CA PHE A 199 15.15 11.65 23.26
C PHE A 199 16.35 12.56 23.40
N VAL A 200 16.31 13.69 22.70
CA VAL A 200 17.30 14.75 22.84
C VAL A 200 16.64 15.85 23.66
N ILE A 201 17.13 16.03 24.88
CA ILE A 201 16.74 17.13 25.76
C ILE A 201 17.73 18.25 25.49
N THR A 202 17.36 19.22 24.67
CA THR A 202 18.21 20.39 24.41
C THR A 202 17.78 21.52 25.33
N ASN A 203 18.66 21.88 26.26
CA ASN A 203 18.48 23.05 27.11
C ASN A 203 18.87 24.29 26.29
N ILE A 204 17.89 25.06 25.82
CA ILE A 204 18.18 26.33 25.15
C ILE A 204 18.41 27.37 26.23
N ILE A 205 19.69 27.62 26.53
CA ILE A 205 20.11 28.85 27.21
C ILE A 205 20.29 29.89 26.09
N PRO A 206 19.48 30.97 26.04
CA PRO A 206 19.71 32.01 25.05
C PRO A 206 21.08 32.64 25.32
N ARG A 207 21.97 32.63 24.31
CA ARG A 207 23.11 33.55 24.31
C ARG A 207 22.56 34.94 24.03
N TYR A 208 22.55 35.75 25.09
CA TYR A 208 22.41 37.22 25.18
C TYR A 208 21.48 37.91 24.18
#